data_AF-A0A938UBE1-F1
#
_entry.id   AF-A0A938UBE1-F1
#
_cell.length_a   1.000
_cell.length_b   1.000
_cell.length_c   1.000
_cell.angle_alpha   90.00
_cell.angle_beta   90.00
_cell.angle_gamma   90.00
#
_symmetry.space_group_name_H-M   'P 1'
#
loop_
_entity.id
_entity.type
_entity.pdbx_description
1 polymer ?
#
loop_
_entity_poly.entity_id
_entity_poly.type
_entity_poly.pdbx_seq_one_letter_code
_entity_poly.pdbx_strand_id
1 'polypeptide(L)'
;ESGRRRPVPIKGSEFQLECDMAVVAIGAGPNPLLPTTTPGLELNKRGYIVADLETGKTTKSGVWAGGDIVTGSATVILAMGAGRKAANSIHDYLMSK
;
A
#
# COMPACT_ATOMS: atom_id res chain seq x y z
N GLU A 1 -9.62 13.47 6.26
CA GLU A 1 -10.38 13.75 5.02
C GLU A 1 -9.42 13.66 3.83
N SER A 2 -9.80 13.11 2.69
CA SER A 2 -8.88 12.88 1.55
C SER A 2 -8.45 14.15 0.81
N GLY A 3 -8.84 15.35 1.26
CA GLY A 3 -8.61 16.65 0.60
C GLY A 3 -9.38 16.84 -0.73
N ARG A 4 -9.71 15.76 -1.44
CA ARG A 4 -10.49 15.76 -2.68
C ARG A 4 -11.98 15.82 -2.41
N ARG A 5 -12.68 16.72 -3.10
CA ARG A 5 -14.15 16.78 -3.10
C ARG A 5 -14.73 15.47 -3.64
N ARG A 6 -15.82 15.00 -3.02
CA ARG A 6 -16.57 13.81 -3.47
C ARG A 6 -17.57 14.24 -4.56
N PRO A 7 -17.40 13.83 -5.83
CA PRO A 7 -18.36 14.16 -6.89
C PRO A 7 -19.71 13.47 -6.64
N VAL A 8 -20.80 14.14 -7.01
CA VAL A 8 -22.17 13.57 -7.01
C VAL A 8 -22.60 13.43 -8.47
N PRO A 9 -23.02 12.23 -8.92
CA PRO A 9 -23.44 12.02 -10.30
C PRO A 9 -24.72 12.81 -10.61
N ILE A 10 -24.81 13.37 -11.81
CA ILE A 10 -25.99 14.10 -12.31
C ILE A 10 -26.82 13.11 -13.13
N LYS A 11 -28.05 12.84 -12.69
CA LYS A 11 -28.95 11.91 -13.39
C LYS A 11 -29.36 12.49 -14.74
N GLY A 12 -29.28 11.70 -15.81
CA GLY A 12 -29.68 12.10 -17.16
C GLY A 12 -28.59 12.84 -17.94
N SER A 13 -27.38 13.00 -17.39
CA SER A 13 -26.24 13.62 -18.09
C SER A 13 -25.29 12.58 -18.70
N GLU A 14 -25.71 11.32 -18.80
CA GLU A 14 -24.92 10.24 -19.38
C GLU A 14 -24.75 10.45 -20.88
N PHE A 15 -23.56 10.17 -21.40
CA PHE A 15 -23.25 10.26 -22.82
C PHE A 15 -22.37 9.09 -23.26
N GLN A 16 -22.37 8.83 -24.56
CA GLN A 16 -21.47 7.87 -25.18
C GLN A 16 -20.32 8.63 -25.82
N LEU A 17 -19.10 8.12 -25.65
CA LEU A 17 -17.90 8.62 -26.28
C LEU A 17 -17.32 7.51 -27.14
N GLU A 18 -17.27 7.73 -28.46
CA GLU A 18 -16.64 6.80 -29.37
C GLU A 18 -15.13 6.81 -29.13
N CYS A 19 -14.53 5.62 -28.93
CA CYS A 19 -13.09 5.48 -28.76
C CYS A 19 -12.62 4.13 -29.29
N ASP A 20 -11.45 4.13 -29.93
CA ASP A 20 -10.79 2.89 -30.36
C ASP A 20 -10.08 2.18 -29.18
N MET A 21 -9.70 2.94 -28.14
CA MET A 21 -8.96 2.44 -26.98
C MET A 21 -9.25 3.26 -25.72
N ALA A 22 -9.35 2.56 -24.58
CA ALA A 22 -9.42 3.17 -23.24
C ALA A 22 -8.29 2.63 -22.34
N VAL A 23 -7.58 3.53 -21.64
CA VAL A 23 -6.53 3.19 -20.66
C VAL A 23 -7.00 3.57 -19.26
N VAL A 24 -7.15 2.58 -18.38
CA VAL A 24 -7.64 2.78 -17.02
C VAL A 24 -6.47 3.16 -16.09
N ALA A 25 -6.40 4.43 -15.71
CA ALA A 25 -5.33 5.00 -14.86
C ALA A 25 -5.85 5.55 -13.51
N ILE A 26 -6.77 4.83 -12.86
CA ILE A 26 -7.42 5.25 -11.59
C ILE A 26 -6.59 4.94 -10.33
N GLY A 27 -5.41 4.37 -10.49
CA GLY A 27 -4.49 3.98 -9.40
C GLY A 27 -4.35 2.47 -9.25
N ALA A 28 -3.49 2.07 -8.30
CA ALA A 28 -3.22 0.68 -7.95
C ALA A 28 -3.66 0.38 -6.51
N GLY A 29 -3.98 -0.89 -6.26
CA GLY A 29 -4.31 -1.40 -4.94
C GLY A 29 -3.35 -2.50 -4.49
N PRO A 30 -3.44 -2.94 -3.22
CA PRO A 30 -2.63 -4.04 -2.71
C PRO A 30 -3.03 -5.37 -3.35
N ASN A 31 -2.11 -6.33 -3.39
CA ASN A 31 -2.37 -7.66 -3.95
C ASN A 31 -3.42 -8.40 -3.09
N PRO A 32 -4.59 -8.79 -3.66
CA PRO A 32 -5.69 -9.40 -2.91
C PRO A 32 -5.38 -10.80 -2.38
N LEU A 33 -4.28 -11.43 -2.80
CA LEU A 33 -3.86 -12.74 -2.32
C LEU A 33 -3.08 -12.68 -1.00
N LEU A 34 -2.51 -11.52 -0.63
CA LEU A 34 -1.75 -11.37 0.61
C LEU A 34 -2.48 -11.86 1.88
N PRO A 35 -3.77 -11.53 2.11
CA PRO A 35 -4.48 -12.02 3.29
C PRO A 35 -4.69 -13.54 3.31
N THR A 36 -4.80 -14.18 2.14
CA THR A 36 -5.09 -15.62 2.06
C THR A 36 -3.83 -16.48 2.05
N THR A 37 -2.72 -15.98 1.50
CA THR A 37 -1.48 -16.75 1.37
C THR A 37 -0.52 -16.58 2.55
N THR A 38 -0.69 -15.53 3.37
CA THR A 38 0.29 -15.18 4.41
C THR A 38 -0.36 -15.06 5.79
N PRO A 39 -0.69 -16.19 6.45
CA PRO A 39 -1.22 -16.17 7.80
C PRO A 39 -0.29 -15.46 8.80
N GLY A 40 -0.89 -14.72 9.73
CA GLY A 40 -0.19 -13.95 10.76
C GLY A 40 0.33 -12.59 10.30
N LEU A 41 0.01 -12.16 9.07
CA LEU A 41 0.30 -10.81 8.57
C LEU A 41 -0.98 -9.96 8.61
N GLU A 42 -0.96 -8.91 9.42
CA GLU A 42 -2.12 -8.03 9.58
C GLU A 42 -2.20 -7.02 8.43
N LEU A 43 -3.41 -6.82 7.92
CA LEU A 43 -3.72 -5.84 6.89
C LEU A 43 -4.72 -4.82 7.41
N ASN A 44 -4.61 -3.58 6.95
CA ASN A 44 -5.61 -2.56 7.26
C ASN A 44 -6.90 -2.79 6.45
N LYS A 45 -7.94 -1.98 6.73
CA LYS A 45 -9.25 -2.07 6.03
C LYS A 45 -9.18 -1.91 4.51
N ARG A 46 -8.07 -1.39 3.97
CA ARG A 46 -7.83 -1.20 2.53
C ARG A 46 -6.93 -2.28 1.93
N GLY A 47 -6.50 -3.28 2.71
CA GLY A 47 -5.67 -4.41 2.26
C GLY A 47 -4.16 -4.16 2.27
N TYR A 48 -3.69 -3.02 2.78
CA TYR A 48 -2.25 -2.72 2.90
C TYR A 48 -1.68 -3.34 4.17
N ILE A 49 -0.39 -3.66 4.17
CA ILE A 49 0.29 -4.30 5.31
C ILE A 49 0.38 -3.30 6.47
N VAL A 50 -0.02 -3.74 7.66
CA VAL A 50 0.23 -3.00 8.89
C VAL A 50 1.69 -3.25 9.31
N ALA A 51 2.47 -2.17 9.32
CA ALA A 51 3.86 -2.19 9.75
C ALA A 51 4.20 -0.94 10.58
N ASP A 52 5.14 -1.10 11.49
CA ASP A 52 5.71 0.01 12.26
C ASP A 52 6.51 0.94 11.33
N LEU A 53 6.25 2.25 11.38
CA LEU A 53 6.82 3.21 10.42
C LEU A 53 8.30 3.55 10.67
N GLU A 54 8.81 3.24 11.86
CA GLU A 54 10.21 3.52 12.23
C GLU A 54 11.11 2.30 12.03
N THR A 55 10.56 1.10 12.14
CA THR A 55 11.32 -0.15 12.07
C THR A 55 10.96 -1.00 10.85
N GLY A 56 9.78 -0.80 10.26
CA GLY A 56 9.22 -1.64 9.19
C GLY A 56 8.67 -2.98 9.67
N LYS A 57 8.68 -3.28 10.97
CA LYS A 57 8.22 -4.57 11.51
C LYS A 57 6.73 -4.78 11.27
N THR A 58 6.37 -5.97 10.82
CA THR A 58 4.96 -6.39 10.70
C THR A 58 4.52 -7.16 11.95
N THR A 59 3.26 -7.55 12.01
CA THR A 59 2.77 -8.47 13.05
C THR A 59 3.33 -9.88 12.96
N LYS A 60 3.92 -10.25 11.81
CA LYS A 60 4.58 -11.54 11.63
C LYS A 60 6.06 -11.43 12.04
N SER A 61 6.45 -12.22 13.04
CA SER A 61 7.84 -12.25 13.52
C SER A 61 8.81 -12.60 12.39
N GLY A 62 9.90 -11.83 12.29
CA GLY A 62 10.90 -11.99 11.25
C GLY A 62 10.45 -11.47 9.86
N VAL A 63 9.37 -10.70 9.77
CA VAL A 63 8.87 -10.13 8.52
C VAL A 63 8.71 -8.61 8.64
N TRP A 64 9.22 -7.90 7.63
CA TRP A 64 9.16 -6.45 7.49
C TRP A 64 8.45 -6.05 6.22
N ALA A 65 7.91 -4.82 6.20
CA ALA A 65 7.31 -4.21 5.03
C ALA A 65 7.63 -2.70 4.98
N GLY A 66 7.70 -2.15 3.78
CA GLY A 66 7.96 -0.73 3.56
C GLY A 66 7.51 -0.27 2.17
N GLY A 67 7.41 1.04 1.97
CA GLY A 67 6.95 1.65 0.72
C GLY A 67 5.44 1.55 0.52
N ASP A 68 5.02 1.58 -0.75
CA ASP A 68 3.60 1.70 -1.14
C ASP A 68 2.69 0.60 -0.58
N ILE A 69 3.23 -0.60 -0.31
CA ILE A 69 2.44 -1.69 0.28
C ILE A 69 2.03 -1.42 1.74
N VAL A 70 2.65 -0.44 2.40
CA VAL A 70 2.32 0.01 3.77
C VAL A 70 1.51 1.32 3.73
N THR A 71 1.98 2.32 2.97
CA THR A 71 1.40 3.67 2.99
C THR A 71 0.30 3.91 1.96
N GLY A 72 0.13 3.00 0.99
CA GLY A 72 -0.52 3.32 -0.28
C GLY A 72 0.38 4.15 -1.19
N SER A 73 -0.06 4.36 -2.44
CA SER A 73 0.71 5.03 -3.50
C SER A 73 1.39 6.31 -2.99
N ALA A 74 2.71 6.24 -2.88
CA ALA A 74 3.56 7.30 -2.36
C ALA A 74 4.64 7.66 -3.39
N THR A 75 5.67 8.37 -2.95
CA THR A 75 6.81 8.76 -3.78
C THR A 75 7.97 7.78 -3.60
N VAL A 76 8.83 7.68 -4.61
CA VAL A 76 10.03 6.84 -4.59
C VAL A 76 10.92 7.13 -3.37
N ILE A 77 11.06 8.41 -2.98
CA ILE A 77 11.88 8.80 -1.83
C ILE A 77 11.35 8.25 -0.50
N LEU A 78 10.02 8.17 -0.33
CA LEU A 78 9.42 7.58 0.87
C LEU A 78 9.61 6.07 0.91
N ALA A 79 9.46 5.40 -0.24
CA ALA A 79 9.74 3.97 -0.34
C ALA A 79 11.21 3.64 -0.02
N MET A 80 12.14 4.43 -0.55
CA MET A 80 13.57 4.28 -0.25
C MET A 80 13.88 4.51 1.24
N GLY A 81 13.27 5.54 1.85
CA GLY A 81 13.39 5.81 3.28
C GLY A 81 12.88 4.65 4.14
N ALA A 82 11.71 4.10 3.81
CA ALA A 82 11.16 2.94 4.49
C ALA A 82 12.06 1.70 4.35
N GLY A 83 12.62 1.46 3.16
CA GLY A 83 13.57 0.38 2.92
C GLY A 83 14.83 0.50 3.78
N ARG A 84 15.39 1.70 3.91
CA ARG A 84 16.58 1.95 4.75
C ARG A 84 16.30 1.69 6.24
N LYS A 85 15.15 2.14 6.75
CA LYS A 85 14.74 1.89 8.13
C LYS A 85 14.53 0.39 8.41
N ALA A 86 13.83 -0.30 7.49
CA ALA A 86 13.63 -1.74 7.58
C ALA A 86 14.96 -2.51 7.56
N ALA A 87 15.90 -2.13 6.70
CA ALA A 87 17.21 -2.77 6.63
C ALA A 87 17.99 -2.67 7.95
N ASN A 88 18.01 -1.50 8.59
CA ASN A 88 18.62 -1.33 9.91
C ASN A 88 17.95 -2.22 10.96
N SER A 89 16.61 -2.24 10.99
CA SER A 89 15.88 -3.08 11.95
C SER A 89 16.08 -4.58 11.71
N ILE A 90 16.21 -5.02 10.46
CA ILE A 90 16.52 -6.41 10.10
C ILE A 90 17.92 -6.76 10.60
N HIS A 91 18.90 -5.87 10.37
CA HIS A 91 20.26 -6.05 10.85
C HIS A 91 20.30 -6.24 12.37
N ASP A 92 19.68 -5.33 13.13
CA ASP A 92 19.62 -5.42 14.59
C ASP A 92 18.97 -6.72 15.06
N TYR A 93 17.90 -7.18 14.38
CA TYR A 93 17.23 -8.44 14.70
C TYR A 93 18.10 -9.67 14.45
N LEU A 94 18.92 -9.65 13.40
CA LEU A 94 19.81 -10.76 13.06
C LEU A 94 21.05 -10.80 13.96
N MET A 95 21.55 -9.64 14.38
CA MET A 95 22.74 -9.53 15.23
C MET A 95 22.46 -9.71 16.73
N SER A 96 21.21 -9.53 17.16
CA SER A 96 20.78 -9.76 18.54
C SER A 96 20.27 -11.17 18.81
N LYS A 97 20.32 -12.05 17.80
CA LYS A 97 20.01 -13.48 17.93
C LYS A 97 21.23 -14.32 18.27
#